data_AF-A0A924A6U5-F1
#
_entry.id   AF-A0A924A6U5-F1
#
_cell.length_a   1.000
_cell.length_b   1.000
_cell.length_c   1.000
_cell.angle_alpha   90.00
_cell.angle_beta   90.00
_cell.angle_gamma   90.00
#
_symmetry.space_group_name_H-M   'P 1'
#
loop_
_entity.id
_entity.type
_entity.pdbx_description
1 polymer ?
#
loop_
_entity_poly.entity_id
_entity_poly.type
_entity_poly.pdbx_seq_one_letter_code
_entity_poly.pdbx_strand_id
1 'polypeptide(L)'
;MLTAAHCVQDGSAIKVVVGLFDQSDKFGTETFSTKKVIAHPKFSQSTLDYDYTLIQLGGDSKFRTAELNTVELDVVGASKTMLCTSGWETTSEGSYTLPKILRKVEIPMVSKDVFFFMVNRKE
;
A
#
# COMPACT_ATOMS: atom_id res chain seq x y z
N MET A 1 -4.48 10.90 -1.30
CA MET A 1 -4.17 9.50 -0.94
C MET A 1 -3.35 8.87 -2.06
N LEU A 2 -2.32 8.11 -1.72
CA LEU A 2 -1.53 7.33 -2.68
C LEU A 2 -1.97 5.86 -2.58
N THR A 3 -2.15 5.19 -3.72
CA THR A 3 -2.48 3.77 -3.80
C THR A 3 -1.95 3.19 -5.12
N ALA A 4 -2.12 1.90 -5.35
CA ALA A 4 -1.80 1.26 -6.63
C ALA A 4 -2.85 1.61 -7.69
N ALA A 5 -2.44 1.69 -8.96
CA ALA A 5 -3.36 1.96 -10.06
C ALA A 5 -4.31 0.80 -10.32
N HIS A 6 -3.83 -0.44 -10.20
CA HIS A 6 -4.67 -1.63 -10.38
C HIS A 6 -5.81 -1.72 -9.35
N CYS A 7 -5.67 -1.11 -8.17
CA CYS A 7 -6.71 -1.09 -7.14
C CYS A 7 -7.95 -0.27 -7.55
N VAL A 8 -7.82 0.63 -8.53
CA VAL A 8 -8.82 1.66 -8.83
C VAL A 8 -9.19 1.75 -10.31
N GLN A 9 -8.58 0.93 -11.16
CA GLN A 9 -8.77 1.02 -12.61
C GLN A 9 -10.20 0.68 -13.06
N ASP A 10 -10.92 -0.15 -12.30
CA ASP A 10 -12.23 -0.67 -12.69
C ASP A 10 -13.37 0.37 -12.55
N GLY A 11 -13.04 1.62 -12.19
CA GLY A 11 -13.97 2.75 -12.18
C GLY A 11 -15.06 2.66 -11.11
N SER A 12 -14.92 1.77 -10.14
CA SER A 12 -15.85 1.64 -9.02
C SER A 12 -15.80 2.89 -8.13
N ALA A 13 -16.95 3.28 -7.59
CA ALA A 13 -17.04 4.40 -6.66
C ALA A 13 -16.30 4.05 -5.36
N ILE A 14 -15.08 4.57 -5.21
CA ILE A 14 -14.22 4.30 -4.06
C ILE A 14 -14.60 5.23 -2.91
N LYS A 15 -14.90 4.63 -1.75
CA LYS A 15 -14.95 5.32 -0.45
C LYS A 15 -13.61 5.12 0.24
N VAL A 16 -13.04 6.21 0.75
CA VAL A 16 -11.82 6.18 1.55
C VAL A 16 -12.18 6.31 3.01
N VAL A 17 -11.74 5.36 3.84
CA VAL A 17 -11.90 5.41 5.30
C VAL A 17 -10.53 5.65 5.93
N VAL A 18 -10.40 6.71 6.72
CA VAL A 18 -9.16 7.11 7.40
C VAL A 18 -9.31 6.92 8.90
N GLY A 19 -8.26 6.41 9.55
CA GLY A 19 -8.23 6.18 11.00
C GLY A 19 -8.88 4.88 11.48
N LEU A 20 -9.23 3.97 10.56
CA LEU A 20 -9.80 2.67 10.91
C LEU A 20 -8.73 1.78 11.56
N PHE A 21 -9.08 1.12 12.66
CA PHE A 21 -8.22 0.15 13.35
C PHE A 21 -8.88 -1.23 13.44
N ASP A 22 -10.15 -1.27 13.86
CA ASP A 22 -11.00 -2.46 13.85
C ASP A 22 -12.04 -2.34 12.72
N GLN A 23 -12.06 -3.26 11.77
CA GLN A 23 -13.04 -3.25 10.67
C GLN A 23 -14.51 -3.32 11.15
N SER A 24 -14.75 -3.80 12.38
CA SER A 24 -16.07 -3.85 12.99
C SER A 24 -16.44 -2.61 13.81
N ASP A 25 -15.49 -1.68 14.03
CA ASP A 25 -15.73 -0.43 14.75
C ASP A 25 -15.21 0.78 13.96
N LYS A 26 -16.15 1.60 13.49
CA LYS A 26 -15.87 2.82 12.72
C LYS A 26 -15.83 4.07 13.59
N PHE A 27 -15.94 3.94 14.91
CA PHE A 27 -15.87 5.08 15.82
C PHE A 27 -14.54 5.85 15.63
N GLY A 28 -14.64 7.18 15.55
CA GLY A 28 -13.48 8.05 15.36
C GLY A 28 -12.89 8.09 13.94
N THR A 29 -13.40 7.30 13.00
CA THR A 29 -12.94 7.30 11.60
C THR A 29 -13.53 8.46 10.78
N GLU A 30 -12.87 8.78 9.67
CA GLU A 30 -13.39 9.71 8.66
C GLU A 30 -13.67 8.95 7.36
N THR A 31 -14.79 9.24 6.70
CA THR A 31 -15.13 8.63 5.41
C THR A 31 -15.27 9.72 4.35
N PHE A 32 -14.53 9.57 3.25
CA PHE A 32 -14.53 10.51 2.12
C PHE A 32 -15.02 9.83 0.85
N SER A 33 -15.79 10.57 0.06
CA SER A 33 -15.97 10.26 -1.35
C SER A 33 -14.71 10.60 -2.14
N THR A 34 -14.54 9.95 -3.29
CA THR A 34 -13.47 10.27 -4.23
C THR A 34 -13.89 11.45 -5.10
N LYS A 35 -13.09 12.52 -5.12
CA LYS A 35 -13.29 13.69 -5.98
C LYS A 35 -12.64 13.50 -7.36
N LYS A 36 -11.43 12.93 -7.38
CA LYS A 36 -10.67 12.69 -8.61
C LYS A 36 -9.71 11.52 -8.41
N VAL A 37 -9.61 10.66 -9.43
CA VAL A 37 -8.58 9.64 -9.56
C VAL A 37 -7.58 10.10 -10.62
N ILE A 38 -6.30 10.10 -10.29
CA ILE A 38 -5.20 10.56 -11.15
C ILE A 38 -4.21 9.41 -11.27
N ALA A 39 -4.50 8.49 -12.19
CA ALA A 39 -3.61 7.37 -12.47
C ALA A 39 -2.33 7.83 -13.17
N HIS A 40 -1.23 7.12 -12.95
CA HIS A 40 -0.02 7.41 -13.70
C HIS A 40 -0.26 7.17 -15.20
N PRO A 41 0.07 8.13 -16.10
CA PRO A 41 -0.28 8.04 -17.52
C PRO A 41 0.42 6.89 -18.26
N LYS A 42 1.47 6.31 -17.67
CA LYS A 42 2.19 5.16 -18.23
C LYS A 42 1.84 3.83 -17.56
N PHE A 43 0.83 3.80 -16.70
CA PHE A 43 0.41 2.55 -16.05
C PHE A 43 0.05 1.50 -17.10
N SER A 44 0.55 0.27 -16.91
CA SER A 44 0.30 -0.87 -17.80
C SER A 44 -0.21 -2.07 -17.01
N GLN A 45 -1.48 -2.45 -17.20
CA GLN A 45 -2.08 -3.60 -16.53
C GLN A 45 -1.39 -4.94 -16.86
N SER A 46 -0.76 -5.06 -18.04
CA SER A 46 -0.07 -6.29 -18.46
C SER A 46 1.28 -6.49 -17.80
N THR A 47 1.96 -5.41 -17.42
CA THR A 47 3.32 -5.45 -16.83
C THR A 47 3.36 -5.02 -15.37
N LEU A 48 2.30 -4.34 -14.90
CA LEU A 48 2.25 -3.58 -13.65
C LEU A 48 3.29 -2.45 -13.57
N ASP A 49 3.85 -2.02 -14.71
CA ASP A 49 4.71 -0.84 -14.75
C ASP A 49 3.92 0.41 -14.36
N TYR A 50 4.54 1.26 -13.55
CA TYR A 50 3.96 2.49 -13.00
C TYR A 50 2.63 2.29 -12.25
N ASP A 51 2.52 1.21 -11.47
CA ASP A 51 1.35 0.87 -10.65
C ASP A 51 1.18 1.77 -9.41
N TYR A 52 0.90 3.05 -9.64
CA TYR A 52 0.55 4.01 -8.61
C TYR A 52 -0.44 5.05 -9.12
N THR A 53 -1.24 5.57 -8.20
CA THR A 53 -2.33 6.51 -8.47
C THR A 53 -2.54 7.44 -7.29
N LEU A 54 -2.87 8.70 -7.59
CA LEU A 54 -3.31 9.68 -6.59
C LEU A 54 -4.84 9.77 -6.59
N ILE A 55 -5.42 9.64 -5.40
CA ILE A 55 -6.83 9.93 -5.15
C ILE A 55 -6.94 11.27 -4.42
N GLN A 56 -7.66 12.21 -5.03
CA GLN A 56 -8.12 13.42 -4.38
C GLN A 56 -9.41 13.12 -3.60
N LEU A 57 -9.36 13.37 -2.30
CA LEU A 57 -10.51 13.20 -1.41
C LEU A 57 -11.55 14.32 -1.64
N GLY A 58 -12.82 14.03 -1.32
CA GLY A 58 -13.91 15.01 -1.33
C GLY A 58 -13.81 16.09 -0.26
N GLY A 59 -12.88 15.96 0.70
CA GLY A 59 -12.58 16.92 1.74
C GLY A 59 -11.21 16.64 2.37
N ASP A 60 -10.81 17.50 3.31
CA ASP A 60 -9.53 17.36 4.00
C ASP A 60 -9.69 16.49 5.25
N SER A 61 -8.71 15.62 5.51
CA SER A 61 -8.68 14.77 6.69
C SER A 61 -8.02 15.47 7.85
N LYS A 62 -8.52 15.25 9.08
CA LYS A 62 -7.86 15.73 10.31
C LYS A 62 -6.67 14.86 10.72
N PHE A 63 -6.54 13.66 10.16
CA PHE A 63 -5.43 12.76 10.46
C PHE A 63 -4.15 13.26 9.80
N ARG A 64 -3.02 13.11 10.51
CA ARG A 64 -1.70 13.49 10.00
C ARG A 64 -1.38 12.66 8.75
N THR A 65 -0.89 13.33 7.71
CA THR A 65 -0.39 12.66 6.51
C THR A 65 0.91 11.93 6.80
N ALA A 66 1.09 10.76 6.20
CA ALA A 66 2.39 10.09 6.20
C ALA A 66 3.42 10.97 5.49
N GLU A 67 4.62 11.07 6.06
CA GLU A 67 5.73 11.75 5.42
C GLU A 67 6.28 10.90 4.29
N LEU A 68 6.52 11.54 3.15
CA LEU A 68 7.15 10.87 2.02
C LEU A 68 8.66 10.91 2.20
N ASN A 69 9.29 9.78 1.92
CA ASN A 69 10.72 9.74 1.78
C ASN A 69 11.12 10.53 0.52
N THR A 70 11.99 11.53 0.68
CA THR A 70 12.43 12.42 -0.40
C THR A 70 13.83 12.08 -0.92
N VAL A 71 14.48 11.10 -0.29
CA VAL A 71 15.83 10.64 -0.65
C VAL A 71 15.73 9.26 -1.26
N GLU A 72 16.44 9.01 -2.35
CA GLU A 72 16.50 7.67 -2.91
C GLU A 72 17.14 6.70 -1.91
N LEU A 73 16.48 5.56 -1.69
CA LEU A 73 17.02 4.53 -0.80
C LEU A 73 18.02 3.68 -1.59
N ASP A 74 19.30 4.04 -1.52
CA ASP A 74 20.36 3.20 -2.05
C ASP A 74 20.75 2.14 -1.01
N VAL A 75 20.29 0.91 -1.23
CA VAL A 75 20.61 -0.23 -0.37
C VAL A 75 21.61 -1.13 -1.07
N VAL A 76 22.81 -1.21 -0.50
CA VAL A 76 23.86 -2.15 -0.90
C VAL A 76 23.84 -3.36 0.03
N GLY A 77 23.78 -4.57 -0.52
CA GLY A 77 23.82 -5.82 0.26
C GLY A 77 22.54 -6.11 1.05
N ALA A 78 22.69 -6.71 2.23
CA ALA A 78 21.58 -6.91 3.18
C ALA A 78 21.52 -5.70 4.12
N SER A 79 20.52 -4.83 3.95
CA SER A 79 20.35 -3.68 4.83
C SER A 79 19.89 -4.14 6.21
N LYS A 80 20.34 -3.43 7.26
CA LYS A 80 19.77 -3.55 8.60
C LYS A 80 18.47 -2.76 8.76
N THR A 81 18.05 -2.03 7.73
CA THR A 81 16.80 -1.27 7.73
C THR A 81 15.62 -2.23 7.71
N MET A 82 14.80 -2.14 8.75
CA MET A 82 13.50 -2.81 8.80
C MET A 82 12.43 -1.84 8.30
N LEU A 83 11.61 -2.30 7.37
CA LEU A 83 10.44 -1.59 6.86
C LEU A 83 9.20 -2.13 7.58
N CYS A 84 8.24 -1.26 7.85
CA CYS A 84 6.96 -1.66 8.43
C CYS A 84 5.90 -1.67 7.34
N THR A 85 5.20 -2.79 7.20
CA THR A 85 3.96 -2.87 6.42
C THR A 85 2.79 -3.17 7.34
N SER A 86 1.62 -2.65 7.00
CA SER A 86 0.40 -2.81 7.80
C SER A 86 -0.82 -3.02 6.91
N GLY A 87 -1.76 -3.83 7.36
CA GLY A 87 -3.00 -4.10 6.64
C GLY A 87 -3.92 -5.07 7.38
N TRP A 88 -5.06 -5.36 6.76
CA TRP A 88 -6.05 -6.33 7.23
C TRP A 88 -6.11 -7.58 6.35
N GLU A 89 -5.02 -7.88 5.65
CA GLU A 89 -4.93 -9.03 4.76
C GLU A 89 -4.81 -10.36 5.53
N THR A 90 -4.95 -11.47 4.81
CA THR A 90 -4.81 -12.83 5.34
C THR A 90 -3.47 -13.01 6.05
N THR A 91 -3.49 -13.54 7.28
CA THR A 91 -2.27 -13.76 8.08
C THR A 91 -1.60 -15.11 7.83
N SER A 92 -2.13 -15.91 6.90
CA SER A 92 -1.61 -17.21 6.50
C SER A 92 -1.97 -17.49 5.05
N GLU A 93 -1.08 -18.16 4.33
CA GLU A 93 -1.28 -18.57 2.94
C GLU A 93 -2.51 -19.48 2.81
N GLY A 94 -3.30 -19.28 1.74
CA GLY A 94 -4.50 -20.06 1.45
C GLY A 94 -5.71 -19.77 2.36
N SER A 95 -5.60 -18.82 3.30
CA SER A 95 -6.74 -18.39 4.12
C SER A 95 -7.66 -17.45 3.33
N TYR A 96 -8.95 -17.47 3.67
CA TYR A 96 -9.95 -16.50 3.21
C TYR A 96 -10.45 -15.60 4.35
N THR A 97 -9.93 -15.80 5.57
CA THR A 97 -10.35 -15.06 6.75
C THR A 97 -9.46 -13.84 6.95
N LEU A 98 -10.08 -12.66 6.93
CA LEU A 98 -9.40 -11.40 7.18
C LEU A 98 -9.44 -11.04 8.67
N PRO A 99 -8.32 -10.57 9.27
CA PRO A 99 -8.34 -10.04 10.62
C PRO A 99 -9.20 -8.77 10.72
N LYS A 100 -9.96 -8.64 11.81
CA LYS A 100 -10.70 -7.41 12.13
C LYS A 100 -9.76 -6.28 12.54
N ILE A 101 -8.76 -6.61 13.35
CA ILE A 101 -7.78 -5.66 13.88
C ILE A 101 -6.63 -5.48 12.90
N LEU A 102 -6.23 -4.23 12.66
CA LEU A 102 -5.09 -3.88 11.82
C LEU A 102 -3.84 -4.61 12.29
N ARG A 103 -3.15 -5.26 11.37
CA ARG A 103 -1.89 -5.94 11.64
C ARG A 103 -0.73 -5.14 11.09
N LYS A 104 0.45 -5.36 11.67
CA LYS A 104 1.72 -4.85 11.15
C LYS A 104 2.78 -5.93 11.23
N VAL A 105 3.75 -5.87 10.32
CA VAL A 105 4.95 -6.71 10.34
C VAL A 105 6.15 -5.88 9.92
N GLU A 106 7.28 -6.16 10.54
CA GLU A 106 8.57 -5.59 10.16
C GLU A 106 9.28 -6.57 9.21
N ILE A 107 9.72 -6.06 8.06
CA ILE A 107 10.39 -6.82 7.01
C ILE A 107 11.77 -6.22 6.72
N PRO A 108 12.82 -7.03 6.55
CA PRO A 108 14.14 -6.50 6.23
C PRO A 108 14.16 -5.96 4.79
N MET A 109 14.79 -4.79 4.60
CA MET A 109 15.04 -4.26 3.28
C MET A 109 16.19 -5.01 2.62
N VAL A 110 15.98 -5.47 1.39
CA VAL A 110 16.98 -6.19 0.59
C VAL A 110 17.37 -5.37 -0.64
N SER A 111 18.64 -5.42 -1.01
CA SER A 111 19.11 -4.82 -2.27
C SER A 111 18.54 -5.56 -3.49
N LYS A 112 18.54 -4.87 -4.63
CA LYS A 112 18.09 -5.42 -5.92
C LYS A 112 18.86 -6.70 -6.28
N ASP A 113 20.17 -6.73 -6.06
CA ASP A 113 21.00 -7.90 -6.36
C ASP A 113 20.67 -9.11 -5.47
N VAL A 114 20.48 -8.88 -4.16
CA VAL A 114 20.04 -9.92 -3.22
C VAL A 114 18.66 -10.45 -3.62
N PHE A 115 17.73 -9.57 -3.98
CA PHE A 115 16.40 -9.97 -4.46
C PHE A 115 16.48 -10.83 -5.73
N PHE A 116 17.24 -10.40 -6.74
CA PHE A 116 17.43 -11.19 -7.96
C PHE A 116 18.04 -12.55 -7.66
N PHE A 117 19.02 -12.61 -6.77
CA PHE A 117 19.60 -13.87 -6.34
C PHE A 117 18.58 -14.79 -5.67
N MET A 118 17.73 -14.27 -4.77
CA MET A 118 16.69 -15.05 -4.10
C MET A 118 15.63 -15.58 -5.06
N VAL A 119 15.19 -14.77 -6.02
CA VAL A 119 14.12 -15.14 -6.97
C VAL A 119 14.63 -16.11 -8.03
N ASN A 120 15.86 -15.94 -8.52
CA ASN A 120 16.43 -16.79 -9.57
C ASN A 120 17.15 -18.04 -9.03
N ARG A 121 17.24 -18.23 -7.71
CA ARG A 121 17.75 -19.47 -7.09
C ARG A 121 16.77 -20.65 -7.10
N LYS A 122 15.68 -20.56 -7.87
CA LYS A 122 14.83 -21.73 -8.14
C LYS A 122 15.49 -22.65 -9.17
N GLU A 123 16.72 -23.12 -8.94
CA GLU A 123 17.34 -24.36 -9.44
C GLU A 123 18.46 -24.79 -8.50
#